data_AF-A0A4U1EHE6-F1
#
_entry.id   AF-A0A4U1EHE6-F1
#
_cell.length_a   1.000
_cell.length_b   1.000
_cell.length_c   1.000
_cell.angle_alpha   90.00
_cell.angle_beta   90.00
_cell.angle_gamma   90.00
#
_symmetry.space_group_name_H-M   'P 1'
#
loop_
_entity.id
_entity.type
_entity.pdbx_description
1 polymer ?
#
loop_
_entity_poly.entity_id
_entity_poly.type
_entity_poly.pdbx_seq_one_letter_code
_entity_poly.pdbx_strand_id
1 'polypeptide(L)' 'MLIYKKGDTVDIWTLFKNRDSFPKRVKDNDQKKKEAKEKGTWGQLKCQPAPPREAHFVRTNGKDPELLEPIPYEFMA' A
#
# COMPACT_ATOMS: atom_id res chain seq x y z
N MET A 1 12.87 37.80 -21.82
CA MET A 1 13.80 36.81 -22.40
C MET A 1 14.43 36.13 -21.19
N LEU A 2 14.13 34.89 -20.77
CA LEU A 2 13.83 33.62 -21.46
C LEU A 2 12.57 32.99 -20.78
N ILE A 3 11.40 32.93 -21.41
CA ILE A 3 10.80 31.76 -22.10
C ILE A 3 11.28 30.39 -21.58
N TYR A 4 10.44 29.68 -20.82
CA TYR A 4 10.11 28.28 -21.11
C TYR A 4 8.62 28.02 -20.79
N LYS A 5 7.87 27.63 -21.83
CA LYS A 5 6.55 26.98 -21.75
C LYS A 5 6.67 25.61 -22.40
N LYS A 6 6.33 24.54 -21.66
CA LYS A 6 5.73 23.24 -22.10
C LYS A 6 6.15 22.16 -21.10
N GLY A 7 5.21 21.57 -20.36
CA GLY A 7 5.35 20.15 -20.01
C GLY A 7 5.04 19.66 -18.59
N ASP A 8 4.86 20.51 -17.57
CA ASP A 8 4.92 20.02 -16.18
C ASP A 8 3.56 19.58 -15.59
N THR A 9 2.66 19.03 -16.41
CA THR A 9 1.38 18.48 -15.91
C THR A 9 1.57 17.26 -15.02
N VAL A 10 2.72 16.58 -15.11
CA VAL A 10 3.05 15.42 -14.27
C VAL A 10 3.56 15.81 -12.87
N ASP A 11 4.19 16.97 -12.71
CA ASP A 11 4.83 17.38 -11.45
C ASP A 11 3.91 18.19 -10.54
N ILE A 12 3.02 19.03 -11.09
CA ILE A 12 2.03 19.80 -10.31
C ILE A 12 0.95 18.86 -9.75
N TRP A 13 0.56 17.83 -10.52
CA TRP A 13 -0.49 16.89 -10.16
C TRP A 13 -0.06 15.84 -9.12
N THR A 14 1.19 15.37 -9.19
CA THR A 14 1.77 14.46 -8.18
C THR A 14 1.96 15.15 -6.83
N LEU A 15 2.35 16.43 -6.83
CA LEU A 15 2.50 17.22 -5.61
C LEU A 15 1.15 17.42 -4.88
N PHE A 16 0.07 17.65 -5.63
CA PHE A 16 -1.27 17.86 -5.08
C PHE A 16 -1.85 16.58 -4.44
N LYS A 17 -1.68 15.43 -5.11
CA LYS A 17 -2.18 14.14 -4.61
C LYS A 17 -1.55 13.70 -3.29
N ASN A 18 -0.24 13.85 -3.16
CA ASN A 18 0.46 13.43 -1.95
C ASN A 18 0.19 14.39 -0.79
N ARG A 19 0.05 15.69 -1.08
CA ARG A 19 -0.24 16.72 -0.07
C ARG A 19 -1.62 16.59 0.57
N ASP A 20 -2.64 16.19 -0.19
CA ASP A 20 -4.01 16.05 0.33
C ASP A 20 -4.20 14.84 1.25
N SER A 21 -3.37 13.80 1.11
CA SER A 21 -3.50 12.57 1.90
C SER A 21 -3.18 12.78 3.39
N PHE A 22 -2.22 13.65 3.70
CA PHE A 22 -1.74 13.84 5.06
C PHE A 22 -2.74 14.59 5.95
N PRO A 23 -3.32 15.74 5.54
CA PRO A 23 -4.36 16.42 6.32
C PRO A 23 -5.63 15.58 6.55
N LYS A 24 -6.03 14.73 5.59
CA LYS A 24 -7.14 13.79 5.76
C LYS A 24 -6.88 12.81 6.90
N ARG A 25 -5.69 12.19 6.90
CA ARG A 25 -5.26 11.28 7.97
C ARG A 25 -5.17 11.95 9.36
N VAL A 26 -4.74 13.21 9.42
CA VAL A 26 -4.70 13.97 10.69
C VAL A 26 -6.12 14.12 11.27
N LYS A 27 -7.09 14.53 10.44
CA LYS A 27 -8.50 14.65 10.85
C LYS A 27 -9.07 13.30 11.34
N ASP A 28 -8.82 12.22 10.60
CA ASP A 28 -9.29 10.88 10.98
C ASP A 28 -8.66 10.40 12.30
N ASN A 29 -7.37 10.67 12.50
CA ASN A 29 -6.67 10.33 13.74
C ASN A 29 -7.19 11.13 14.95
N ASP A 30 -7.48 12.42 14.78
CA ASP A 30 -8.04 13.27 15.83
C ASP A 30 -9.43 12.79 16.26
N GLN A 31 -10.26 12.34 15.31
CA GLN A 31 -11.55 11.74 15.59
C GLN A 31 -11.41 10.42 16.38
N LYS A 32 -10.56 9.50 15.91
CA LYS A 32 -10.28 8.22 16.59
C LYS A 32 -9.73 8.43 18.00
N LYS A 33 -8.91 9.47 18.21
CA LYS A 33 -8.37 9.83 19.53
C LYS A 33 -9.47 10.30 20.49
N LYS A 34 -10.45 11.07 20.02
CA LYS A 34 -11.60 11.50 20.84
C LYS A 34 -12.46 10.31 21.24
N GLU A 35 -12.82 9.46 20.28
CA GLU A 35 -13.62 8.25 20.52
C GLU A 35 -12.92 7.27 21.48
N ALA A 36 -11.61 7.10 21.32
CA ALA A 36 -10.78 6.29 22.21
C ALA A 36 -10.77 6.84 23.64
N LYS A 37 -10.70 8.18 23.80
CA LYS A 37 -10.75 8.85 25.10
C LYS A 37 -12.12 8.71 25.77
N GLU A 38 -13.20 8.82 25.01
CA GLU A 38 -14.57 8.65 25.51
C GLU A 38 -14.86 7.21 25.94
N LYS A 39 -14.40 6.22 25.16
CA LYS A 39 -14.53 4.80 25.49
C LYS A 39 -13.53 4.30 26.54
N GLY A 40 -12.51 5.11 26.87
CA GLY A 40 -11.42 4.73 27.76
C GLY A 40 -10.48 3.66 27.19
N THR A 41 -10.54 3.39 25.89
CA THR A 41 -9.75 2.37 25.19
C THR A 41 -8.56 2.99 24.49
N TRP A 42 -7.40 2.33 24.48
CA TRP A 42 -6.24 2.79 23.72
C TRP A 42 -6.45 2.62 22.20
N GLY A 43 -6.26 3.69 21.42
CA GLY A 43 -6.38 3.66 19.96
C GLY A 43 -5.04 3.69 19.25
N GLN A 44 -4.83 2.81 18.27
CA GLN A 44 -3.63 2.81 17.43
C GLN A 44 -3.74 3.87 16.32
N LEU A 45 -3.01 4.98 16.47
CA LEU A 45 -3.03 6.13 15.54
C LEU A 45 -1.89 6.10 14.50
N LYS A 46 -0.90 5.22 14.69
CA LYS A 46 0.25 5.06 13.79
C LYS A 46 -0.09 4.05 12.70
N CYS A 47 0.26 4.38 11.45
CA CYS A 47 0.24 3.43 10.34
C CYS A 47 1.12 2.23 10.68
N GLN A 48 0.63 1.02 10.38
CA GLN A 48 1.42 -0.19 10.46
C GLN A 48 1.83 -0.62 9.05
N PRO A 49 3.02 -1.21 8.87
CA PRO A 49 3.33 -1.92 7.64
C PRO A 49 2.35 -3.08 7.46
N ALA A 50 2.27 -3.62 6.25
CA ALA A 50 1.50 -4.82 6.00
C ALA A 50 2.02 -5.94 6.92
N PRO A 51 1.17 -6.51 7.81
CA PRO A 51 1.59 -7.62 8.64
C PRO A 51 1.88 -8.85 7.78
N PRO A 52 2.63 -9.84 8.30
CA PRO A 52 2.71 -11.15 7.67
C PRO A 52 1.32 -11.71 7.39
N ARG A 53 1.18 -12.44 6.28
CA ARG A 53 -0.10 -13.10 5.97
C ARG A 53 -0.46 -14.06 7.09
N GLU A 54 -1.71 -14.04 7.50
CA GLU A 54 -2.20 -14.96 8.53
C GLU A 54 -2.11 -16.40 8.06
N ALA A 55 -1.87 -17.31 9.01
CA ALA A 55 -1.82 -18.73 8.74
C ALA A 55 -3.20 -19.20 8.23
N HIS A 56 -3.20 -19.94 7.13
CA HIS A 56 -4.41 -20.49 6.52
C HIS A 56 -4.14 -21.89 5.97
N PHE A 57 -5.17 -22.73 5.96
CA PHE A 57 -5.09 -24.06 5.37
C PHE A 57 -5.47 -23.99 3.89
N VAL A 58 -4.57 -24.45 3.04
CA VAL A 58 -4.85 -24.64 1.61
C VAL A 58 -5.30 -26.09 1.41
N ARG A 59 -6.53 -26.28 0.94
CA ARG A 59 -7.07 -27.61 0.61
C ARG A 59 -6.91 -27.87 -0.89
N THR A 60 -6.37 -29.04 -1.24
CA THR A 60 -6.38 -29.56 -2.60
C THR A 60 -7.67 -30.35 -2.81
N ASN A 61 -8.61 -29.81 -3.61
CA ASN A 61 -9.91 -30.43 -3.89
C ASN A 61 -9.78 -31.64 -4.84
N GLY A 62 -8.88 -32.58 -4.53
CA GLY A 62 -8.58 -33.75 -5.36
C GLY A 62 -7.67 -33.47 -6.56
N LYS A 63 -7.06 -32.27 -6.66
CA LYS A 63 -6.00 -31.98 -7.62
C LYS A 63 -4.65 -32.12 -6.91
N ASP A 64 -3.79 -32.96 -7.46
CA ASP A 64 -2.40 -33.04 -7.04
C ASP A 64 -1.67 -31.75 -7.41
N PRO A 65 -0.72 -31.28 -6.57
CA PRO A 65 0.09 -30.12 -6.90
C PRO A 65 0.92 -30.40 -8.16
N GLU A 66 0.99 -29.42 -9.05
CA GLU A 66 1.77 -29.54 -10.29
C GLU A 66 3.26 -29.67 -9.97
N LEU A 67 3.89 -30.69 -10.53
CA LEU A 67 5.34 -30.86 -10.49
C LEU A 67 5.98 -29.98 -11.57
N LEU A 68 6.73 -28.97 -11.14
CA LEU A 68 7.48 -28.10 -12.05
C LEU A 68 8.95 -28.55 -12.09
N GLU A 69 9.45 -28.82 -13.29
CA GLU A 69 10.85 -29.17 -13.54
C GLU A 69 11.65 -27.92 -13.94
N PRO A 70 12.92 -27.80 -13.52
CA PRO A 70 13.77 -26.71 -13.97
C PRO A 70 14.00 -26.81 -15.48
N ILE A 71 13.90 -25.66 -16.16
CA ILE A 71 14.19 -25.58 -17.59
C ILE A 71 15.71 -25.77 -17.78
N PRO A 72 16.15 -26.65 -18.70
CA PRO A 72 17.57 -26.82 -18.99
C PRO A 72 18.17 -25.54 -19.57
N TYR A 73 19.48 -25.35 -19.37
CA TYR A 73 20.19 -24.21 -19.94
C TYR A 73 20.27 -24.34 -21.46
N GLU A 74 19.79 -23.32 -22.17
CA GLU A 74 19.89 -23.21 -23.63
C GLU A 74 20.54 -21.89 -23.99
N PHE A 75 21.49 -21.95 -24.93
CA PHE A 75 22.07 -20.75 -25.54
C PHE A 75 21.18 -20.33 -26.71
N MET A 76 20.44 -19.24 -26.54
CA MET A 76 19.68 -18.62 -27.63
C MET A 76 20.59 -17.63 -28.36
N ALA A 77 20.89 -17.91 -29.63
CA ALA A 77 21.67 -17.07 -30.55
C ALA A 77 20.77 -16.17 -31.40
#